data_AF-A0A7C6IQK5-F1
#
_entry.id   AF-A0A7C6IQK5-F1
#
_cell.length_a   1.000
_cell.length_b   1.000
_cell.length_c   1.000
_cell.angle_alpha   90.00
_cell.angle_beta   90.00
_cell.angle_gamma   90.00
#
_symmetry.space_group_name_H-M   'P 1'
#
loop_
_entity.id
_entity.type
_entity.pdbx_description
1 polymer ?
#
loop_
_entity_poly.entity_id
_entity_poly.type
_entity_poly.pdbx_seq_one_letter_code
_entity_poly.pdbx_strand_id
1 'polypeptide(L)'
;MQELIEQLYYVVHNPLVTPAQLVNNAKLPEYQRISFEKHEDGLAATMEYLWEGNAVEFKYYFDAQDHLQKAISIDLKANTVEVIFDRTVEINELESRFVSNRSAKQSIAI
;
A
#
# COMPACT_ATOMS: atom_id res chain seq x y z
N MET A 1 -17.76 2.51 -14.94
CA MET A 1 -16.82 3.39 -15.68
C MET A 1 -16.47 4.60 -14.84
N GLN A 2 -17.47 5.35 -14.35
CA GLN A 2 -17.25 6.44 -13.41
C GLN A 2 -16.57 5.96 -12.11
N GLU A 3 -17.02 4.84 -11.54
CA GLU A 3 -16.37 4.21 -10.37
C GLU A 3 -14.89 3.83 -10.61
N LEU A 4 -14.52 3.41 -11.82
CA LEU A 4 -13.11 3.09 -12.14
C LEU A 4 -12.24 4.35 -12.25
N ILE A 5 -12.81 5.44 -12.78
CA ILE A 5 -12.13 6.74 -12.83
C ILE A 5 -11.93 7.28 -11.42
N GLU A 6 -12.96 7.16 -10.56
CA GLU A 6 -12.89 7.57 -9.16
C GLU A 6 -11.87 6.73 -8.38
N GLN A 7 -11.83 5.41 -8.58
CA GLN A 7 -10.83 4.52 -7.98
C GLN A 7 -9.40 4.85 -8.43
N LEU A 8 -9.19 5.07 -9.72
CA LEU A 8 -7.87 5.45 -10.24
C LEU A 8 -7.44 6.82 -9.68
N TYR A 9 -8.33 7.81 -9.71
CA TYR A 9 -8.06 9.13 -9.14
C TYR A 9 -7.73 9.05 -7.65
N TYR A 10 -8.47 8.22 -6.91
CA TYR A 10 -8.23 7.97 -5.50
C TYR A 10 -6.85 7.34 -5.26
N VAL A 11 -6.48 6.27 -5.96
CA VAL A 11 -5.17 5.62 -5.77
C VAL A 11 -4.03 6.56 -6.18
N VAL A 12 -4.18 7.33 -7.26
CA VAL A 12 -3.13 8.24 -7.75
C VAL A 12 -2.87 9.40 -6.79
N HIS A 13 -3.93 9.99 -6.22
CA HIS A 13 -3.81 11.25 -5.47
C HIS A 13 -3.98 11.12 -3.95
N ASN A 14 -4.51 10.01 -3.45
CA ASN A 14 -4.67 9.80 -2.02
C ASN A 14 -3.41 9.16 -1.42
N PRO A 15 -2.93 9.63 -0.26
CA PRO A 15 -1.82 8.98 0.45
C PRO A 15 -2.15 7.55 0.94
N LEU A 16 -3.44 7.21 1.07
CA LEU A 16 -3.99 5.96 1.63
C LEU A 16 -3.75 5.83 3.14
N VAL A 17 -2.47 5.87 3.53
CA VAL A 17 -1.99 5.98 4.89
C VAL A 17 -0.78 6.92 4.88
N THR A 18 -0.55 7.64 5.97
CA THR A 18 0.58 8.56 6.11
C THR A 18 1.49 8.10 7.25
N PRO A 19 2.78 8.49 7.26
CA PRO A 19 3.68 8.21 8.38
C PRO A 19 3.11 8.66 9.73
N ALA A 20 2.47 9.83 9.76
CA ALA A 20 1.85 10.39 10.97
C ALA A 20 0.70 9.52 11.51
N GLN A 21 -0.08 8.88 10.62
CA GLN A 21 -1.14 7.95 11.03
C GLN A 21 -0.55 6.68 11.65
N LEU A 22 0.57 6.16 11.12
CA LEU A 22 1.22 4.95 11.66
C LEU A 22 1.71 5.13 13.09
N VAL A 23 2.10 6.35 13.49
CA VAL A 23 2.50 6.64 14.88
C VAL A 23 1.39 6.32 15.88
N ASN A 24 0.11 6.44 15.49
CA ASN A 24 -0.99 6.10 16.39
C ASN A 24 -1.05 4.62 16.74
N ASN A 25 -0.56 3.75 15.87
CA ASN A 25 -0.54 2.31 16.11
C ASN A 25 0.45 1.94 17.24
N ALA A 26 1.46 2.78 17.52
CA ALA A 26 2.36 2.58 18.66
C ALA A 26 1.66 2.66 20.04
N LYS A 27 0.40 3.11 20.07
CA LYS A 27 -0.43 3.14 21.28
C LYS A 27 -1.17 1.81 21.52
N LEU A 28 -1.19 0.92 20.53
CA LEU A 28 -1.89 -0.36 20.59
C LEU A 28 -0.98 -1.42 21.22
N PRO A 29 -1.50 -2.27 22.12
CA PRO A 29 -0.67 -3.20 22.91
C PRO A 29 -0.01 -4.31 22.09
N GLU A 30 -0.57 -4.63 20.92
CA GLU A 30 -0.03 -5.65 20.02
C GLU A 30 1.17 -5.15 19.21
N TYR A 31 1.34 -3.82 19.09
CA TYR A 31 2.47 -3.21 18.40
C TYR A 31 3.61 -2.95 19.39
N GLN A 32 4.74 -3.60 19.15
CA GLN A 32 5.91 -3.52 20.03
C GLN A 32 6.78 -2.31 19.72
N ARG A 33 6.90 -1.96 18.43
CA ARG A 33 7.83 -0.94 17.97
C ARG A 33 7.37 -0.32 16.67
N ILE A 34 7.67 0.97 16.52
CA ILE A 34 7.69 1.66 15.24
C ILE A 34 9.04 2.35 15.08
N SER A 35 9.61 2.26 13.88
CA SER A 35 10.82 2.97 13.51
C SER A 35 10.69 3.60 12.14
N PHE A 36 11.32 4.75 11.97
CA PHE A 36 11.35 5.49 10.72
C PHE A 36 12.79 5.64 10.27
N GLU A 37 13.03 5.43 8.98
CA GLU A 37 14.32 5.62 8.35
C GLU A 37 14.14 6.34 7.02
N LYS A 38 15.12 7.18 6.65
CA LYS A 38 15.14 7.77 5.32
C LYS A 38 15.33 6.65 4.29
N HIS A 39 14.49 6.63 3.27
CA HIS A 39 14.57 5.66 2.18
C HIS A 39 14.48 6.39 0.85
N GLU A 40 15.56 6.37 0.07
CA GLU A 40 15.69 7.16 -1.16
C GLU A 40 15.37 8.65 -0.91
N ASP A 41 14.41 9.20 -1.65
CA ASP A 41 13.92 10.57 -1.49
C ASP A 41 12.72 10.66 -0.52
N GLY A 42 12.28 9.55 0.06
CA GLY A 42 11.13 9.47 0.96
C GLY A 42 11.45 8.83 2.32
N LEU A 43 10.49 8.06 2.83
CA LEU A 43 10.51 7.51 4.18
C LEU A 43 10.12 6.03 4.17
N ALA A 44 10.85 5.21 4.91
CA ALA A 44 10.41 3.88 5.26
C ALA A 44 9.99 3.83 6.73
N ALA A 45 8.83 3.26 7.00
CA ALA A 45 8.35 2.97 8.35
C ALA A 45 8.31 1.46 8.55
N THR A 46 8.92 0.96 9.62
CA THR A 46 8.81 -0.44 10.04
C THR A 46 8.02 -0.51 11.33
N MET A 47 7.03 -1.39 11.35
CA MET A 47 6.17 -1.66 12.51
C MET A 47 6.30 -3.12 12.91
N GLU A 48 6.60 -3.37 14.17
CA GLU A 48 6.71 -4.72 14.71
C GLU A 48 5.43 -5.05 15.47
N TYR A 49 4.75 -6.12 15.06
CA TYR A 49 3.48 -6.60 15.57
C TYR A 49 3.65 -8.00 16.16
N LEU A 50 3.11 -8.23 17.36
CA LEU A 50 3.15 -9.53 18.01
C LEU A 50 1.76 -10.15 18.04
N TRP A 51 1.59 -11.28 17.35
CA TRP A 51 0.36 -12.07 17.35
C TRP A 51 0.60 -13.47 17.92
N GLU A 52 0.00 -13.77 19.07
CA GLU A 52 0.09 -15.10 19.70
C GLU A 52 1.54 -15.63 19.83
N GLY A 53 2.50 -14.73 20.07
CA GLY A 53 3.92 -15.06 20.20
C GLY A 53 4.70 -15.14 18.87
N ASN A 54 4.05 -14.91 17.73
CA ASN A 54 4.69 -14.76 16.43
C ASN A 54 4.88 -13.27 16.11
N ALA A 55 6.09 -12.89 15.73
CA ALA A 55 6.43 -11.52 15.36
C ALA A 55 6.29 -11.33 13.85
N VAL A 56 5.52 -10.32 13.45
CA VAL A 56 5.31 -9.89 12.07
C VAL A 56 5.81 -8.46 11.94
N GLU A 57 6.61 -8.19 10.92
CA GLU A 57 6.99 -6.81 10.57
C GLU A 57 6.14 -6.32 9.40
N PHE A 58 5.56 -5.14 9.54
CA PHE A 58 4.99 -4.40 8.43
C PHE A 58 5.96 -3.31 8.01
N LYS A 59 6.30 -3.24 6.72
CA LYS A 59 7.13 -2.18 6.16
C LYS A 59 6.32 -1.37 5.16
N TYR A 60 6.33 -0.07 5.35
CA TYR A 60 5.64 0.92 4.52
C TYR A 60 6.67 1.85 3.90
N TYR A 61 6.61 2.02 2.59
CA TYR A 61 7.49 2.87 1.81
C TYR A 61 6.70 4.04 1.25
N PHE A 62 7.11 5.26 1.61
CA PHE A 62 6.47 6.50 1.24
C PHE A 62 7.37 7.33 0.33
N ASP A 63 6.77 8.09 -0.59
CA ASP A 63 7.49 9.09 -1.37
C ASP A 63 7.74 10.38 -0.56
N ALA A 64 8.37 11.37 -1.19
CA ALA A 64 8.66 12.66 -0.58
C ALA A 64 7.41 13.51 -0.25
N GLN A 65 6.22 13.08 -0.67
CA GLN A 65 4.93 13.72 -0.39
C GLN A 65 4.08 12.88 0.58
N ASP A 66 4.68 11.89 1.26
CA ASP A 66 4.03 10.97 2.18
C ASP A 66 2.96 10.06 1.53
N HIS A 67 2.95 9.90 0.20
CA HIS A 67 2.07 8.91 -0.42
C HIS A 67 2.67 7.52 -0.30
N LEU A 68 1.86 6.56 0.16
CA LEU A 68 2.26 5.16 0.24
C LEU A 68 2.52 4.61 -1.16
N GLN A 69 3.76 4.18 -1.42
CA GLN A 69 4.18 3.53 -2.66
C GLN A 69 4.07 2.01 -2.55
N LYS A 70 4.45 1.46 -1.39
CA LYS A 70 4.48 0.01 -1.17
C LYS A 70 4.27 -0.33 0.29
N ALA A 71 3.52 -1.40 0.56
CA ALA A 71 3.43 -2.02 1.88
C ALA A 71 3.67 -3.53 1.78
N ILE A 72 4.48 -4.07 2.67
CA ILE A 72 4.78 -5.50 2.77
C ILE A 72 4.60 -5.98 4.21
N SER A 73 4.22 -7.23 4.38
CA SER A 73 4.33 -7.98 5.64
C SER A 73 5.50 -8.95 5.54
N ILE A 74 6.19 -9.14 6.66
CA ILE A 74 7.28 -10.09 6.82
C ILE A 74 6.95 -10.95 8.03
N ASP A 75 6.72 -12.23 7.81
CA ASP A 75 6.69 -13.20 8.90
C ASP A 75 8.14 -13.50 9.31
N LEU A 76 8.54 -13.07 10.51
CA LEU A 76 9.92 -13.21 10.97
C LEU A 76 10.32 -14.67 11.25
N LYS A 77 9.35 -15.56 11.47
CA LYS A 77 9.58 -16.98 11.77
C LYS A 77 9.69 -17.80 10.49
N ALA A 78 8.79 -17.57 9.54
CA ALA A 78 8.81 -18.24 8.24
C ALA A 78 9.80 -17.59 7.25
N ASN A 79 10.25 -16.36 7.53
CA ASN A 79 11.07 -15.54 6.65
C ASN A 79 10.42 -15.35 5.26
N THR A 80 9.09 -15.22 5.26
CA THR A 80 8.29 -15.01 4.04
C THR A 80 7.85 -13.56 3.96
N VAL A 81 7.89 -13.01 2.75
CA VAL A 81 7.45 -11.64 2.46
C VAL A 81 6.19 -11.71 1.61
N GLU A 82 5.17 -10.97 2.00
CA GLU A 82 3.94 -10.79 1.23
C GLU A 82 3.77 -9.31 0.90
N VAL A 83 3.38 -9.03 -0.35
CA VAL A 83 3.06 -7.68 -0.79
C VAL A 83 1.59 -7.41 -0.47
N ILE A 84 1.36 -6.48 0.45
CA ILE A 84 0.00 -6.05 0.82
C ILE A 84 -0.51 -5.00 -0.16
N PHE A 85 0.39 -4.13 -0.63
CA PHE A 85 0.06 -3.04 -1.54
C PHE A 85 1.27 -2.63 -2.35
N ASP A 86 1.07 -2.36 -3.64
CA ASP A 86 2.05 -1.74 -4.53
C ASP A 86 1.33 -0.77 -5.48
N ARG A 87 1.61 0.54 -5.31
CA ARG A 87 0.91 1.61 -6.04
C ARG A 87 1.05 1.45 -7.55
N THR A 88 2.20 0.98 -8.02
CA THR A 88 2.44 0.81 -9.46
C THR A 88 1.58 -0.32 -10.01
N VAL A 89 1.48 -1.43 -9.29
CA VAL A 89 0.62 -2.56 -9.66
C VAL A 89 -0.84 -2.13 -9.70
N GLU A 90 -1.32 -1.47 -8.65
CA GLU A 90 -2.72 -1.01 -8.54
C GLU A 90 -3.12 -0.06 -9.68
N ILE A 91 -2.25 0.91 -10.00
CA ILE A 91 -2.48 1.83 -11.13
C ILE A 91 -2.54 1.05 -12.45
N ASN A 92 -1.57 0.18 -12.71
CA ASN A 92 -1.50 -0.60 -13.96
C ASN A 92 -2.72 -1.52 -14.13
N GLU A 93 -3.21 -2.13 -13.05
CA GLU A 93 -4.40 -2.98 -13.08
C GLU A 93 -5.66 -2.16 -13.37
N LEU A 94 -5.82 -0.99 -12.74
CA LEU A 94 -6.93 -0.08 -13.00
C LEU A 94 -6.91 0.46 -14.43
N GLU A 95 -5.75 0.84 -14.95
CA GLU A 95 -5.57 1.25 -16.34
C GLU A 95 -5.92 0.13 -17.31
N SER A 96 -5.44 -1.09 -17.07
CA SER A 96 -5.74 -2.26 -17.91
C SER A 96 -7.23 -2.57 -17.96
N ARG A 97 -7.91 -2.49 -16.81
CA ARG A 97 -9.38 -2.64 -16.73
C ARG A 97 -10.11 -1.51 -17.45
N PHE A 98 -9.60 -0.29 -17.37
CA PHE A 98 -10.17 0.87 -18.06
C PHE A 98 -10.10 0.70 -19.59
N VAL A 99 -8.91 0.34 -20.12
CA VAL A 99 -8.70 0.06 -21.55
C VAL A 99 -9.61 -1.09 -22.01
N SER A 100 -9.63 -2.20 -21.28
CA SER A 100 -10.45 -3.38 -21.63
C SER A 100 -11.94 -3.05 -21.74
N ASN A 101 -12.47 -2.27 -20.79
CA ASN A 101 -13.87 -1.85 -20.80
C ASN A 101 -14.21 -0.88 -21.94
N ARG A 102 -13.24 -0.09 -22.41
CA ARG A 102 -13.41 0.81 -23.56
C ARG A 102 -13.47 0.02 -24.86
N SER A 103 -12.58 -0.96 -25.02
CA SER A 103 -12.53 -1.86 -26.18
C SER A 103 -13.79 -2.72 -26.29
N ALA A 104 -14.25 -3.31 -25.18
CA ALA A 104 -15.47 -4.12 -25.14
C ALA A 104 -16.72 -3.30 -25.56
N LYS A 105 -16.84 -2.03 -25.15
CA LYS A 105 -17.96 -1.17 -25.56
C LYS A 105 -17.94 -0.80 -27.04
N GLN A 106 -16.78 -0.73 -27.67
CA GLN A 106 -16.68 -0.46 -29.12
C GLN A 106 -17.05 -1.70 -29.95
N SER A 107 -16.80 -2.91 -29.45
CA SER A 107 -17.14 -4.16 -30.15
C SER A 107 -18.63 -4.53 -30.13
N ILE A 108 -19.42 -3.99 -29.18
CA ILE A 108 -20.87 -4.27 -29.05
C ILE A 108 -21.71 -3.23 -29.84
N ALA A 109 -21.09 -2.15 -30.32
CA ALA A 109 -21.75 -1.05 -31.02
C ALA A 109 -21.74 -1.19 -32.55
N ILE A 110 -21.51 -2.41 -33.07
CA ILE A 110 -21.44 -2.74 -34.51
C ILE A 110 -22.56 -3.72 -34.85
#